data_AF-A0A976JIL7-F1
#
_entry.id   AF-A0A976JIL7-F1
#
_cell.length_a   1.000
_cell.length_b   1.000
_cell.length_c   1.000
_cell.angle_alpha   90.00
_cell.angle_beta   90.00
_cell.angle_gamma   90.00
#
_symmetry.space_group_name_H-M   'P 1'
#
loop_
_entity.id
_entity.type
_entity.pdbx_description
1 polymer ?
#
loop_
_entity_poly.entity_id
_entity_poly.type
_entity_poly.pdbx_seq_one_letter_code
_entity_poly.pdbx_strand_id
1 'polypeptide(L)'
;MRFLRKNNIKKTVLVLSDLHLGAGEYVEGRPNILEDFHYDKELVDFLKYYSSGEYSSREVEIIINGDLFDLLAVPFVPYFDDEFWSEEAALAKLKMILDAHPEVIQAFGEFVSHKNKKITYIIGNHDGEFIFESVRKMLMDRIPEKDRERFI
;
A
#
# COMPACT_ATOMS: atom_id res chain seq x y z
N MET A 1 30.42 30.00 14.97
CA MET A 1 30.20 28.83 14.10
C MET A 1 29.41 27.79 14.87
N ARG A 2 28.11 27.65 14.57
CA ARG A 2 27.21 26.71 15.23
C ARG A 2 27.51 25.33 14.63
N PHE A 3 28.41 24.58 15.28
CA PHE A 3 28.79 23.23 14.88
C PHE A 3 27.53 22.44 14.52
N LEU A 4 27.52 21.90 13.29
CA LEU A 4 26.54 20.96 12.79
C LEU A 4 26.38 19.85 13.84
N ARG A 5 25.27 19.86 14.59
CA ARG A 5 24.91 18.73 15.45
C ARG A 5 24.84 17.52 14.52
N LYS A 6 25.71 16.53 14.71
CA LYS A 6 25.55 15.23 14.05
C LYS A 6 24.13 14.76 14.32
N ASN A 7 23.39 14.47 13.26
CA ASN A 7 22.01 14.02 13.37
C ASN A 7 22.02 12.59 13.93
N ASN A 8 21.92 12.47 15.27
CA ASN A 8 21.98 11.18 15.99
C ASN A 8 20.64 10.42 15.94
N ILE A 9 19.72 10.81 15.07
CA ILE A 9 18.44 10.13 14.88
C ILE A 9 18.70 8.76 14.26
N LYS A 10 18.40 7.71 15.02
CA LYS A 10 18.56 6.32 14.60
C LYS A 10 17.34 5.76 13.88
N LYS A 11 16.14 6.25 14.23
CA LYS A 11 14.86 5.78 13.70
C LYS A 11 13.96 6.95 13.31
N THR A 12 13.26 6.80 12.20
CA THR A 12 12.17 7.67 11.75
C THR A 12 10.91 6.81 11.64
N VAL A 13 9.81 7.28 12.22
CA VAL A 13 8.49 6.66 12.06
C VAL A 13 7.62 7.64 11.30
N LEU A 14 6.99 7.16 10.23
CA LEU A 14 6.09 7.92 9.38
C LEU A 14 4.72 7.27 9.48
N VAL A 15 3.67 8.07 9.60
CA VAL A 15 2.30 7.57 9.66
C VAL A 15 1.55 8.13 8.46
N LEU A 16 1.04 7.24 7.62
CA LEU A 16 0.16 7.52 6.49
C LEU A 16 -1.23 6.95 6.81
N SER A 17 -2.27 7.49 6.22
CA SER A 17 -3.66 7.08 6.42
C SER A 17 -4.49 7.58 5.24
N ASP A 18 -5.64 6.97 4.98
CA ASP A 18 -6.65 7.47 4.05
C ASP A 18 -6.07 7.75 2.65
N LEU A 19 -5.38 6.75 2.08
CA LEU A 19 -4.83 6.83 0.73
C LEU A 19 -5.85 6.42 -0.33
N HIS A 20 -6.74 5.48 -0.03
CA HIS A 20 -7.86 5.07 -0.90
C HIS A 20 -7.47 4.68 -2.33
N LEU A 21 -6.45 3.82 -2.50
CA LEU A 21 -6.14 3.27 -3.82
C LEU A 21 -7.35 2.48 -4.36
N GLY A 22 -7.93 2.96 -5.46
CA GLY A 22 -9.10 2.38 -6.11
C GLY A 22 -8.76 1.55 -7.35
N ALA A 23 -9.74 1.37 -8.24
CA ALA A 23 -9.61 0.54 -9.44
C ALA A 23 -8.92 1.25 -10.63
N GLY A 24 -8.26 2.38 -10.37
CA GLY A 24 -7.65 3.26 -11.36
C GLY A 24 -8.66 4.16 -12.05
N GLU A 25 -8.14 5.16 -12.77
CA GLU A 25 -8.92 6.18 -13.49
C GLU A 25 -9.76 5.62 -14.65
N TYR A 26 -9.41 4.43 -15.15
CA TYR A 26 -10.09 3.78 -16.27
C TYR A 26 -10.30 2.30 -16.00
N VAL A 27 -11.55 1.85 -16.15
CA VAL A 27 -11.93 0.44 -16.06
C VAL A 27 -12.64 0.06 -17.36
N GLU A 28 -12.14 -1.00 -18.02
CA GLU A 28 -12.66 -1.48 -19.32
C GLU A 28 -12.79 -0.38 -20.40
N GLY A 29 -11.82 0.55 -20.41
CA GLY A 29 -11.79 1.66 -21.37
C GLY A 29 -12.78 2.80 -21.09
N ARG A 30 -13.45 2.79 -19.93
CA ARG A 30 -14.34 3.87 -19.48
C ARG A 30 -13.72 4.62 -18.31
N PRO A 31 -13.90 5.94 -18.23
CA PRO A 31 -13.51 6.71 -17.04
C PRO A 31 -14.21 6.15 -15.80
N ASN A 32 -13.44 5.89 -14.75
CA ASN A 32 -13.92 5.45 -13.45
C ASN A 32 -14.00 6.68 -12.52
N ILE A 33 -15.22 7.13 -12.26
CA ILE A 33 -15.48 8.30 -11.39
C ILE A 33 -15.33 7.98 -9.89
N LEU A 34 -15.10 6.71 -9.55
CA LEU A 34 -14.94 6.25 -8.18
C LEU A 34 -13.47 6.24 -7.74
N GLU A 35 -12.52 6.47 -8.65
CA GLU A 35 -11.11 6.62 -8.29
C GLU A 35 -10.91 7.95 -7.54
N ASP A 36 -10.27 7.88 -6.37
CA ASP A 36 -9.93 9.06 -5.55
C ASP A 36 -8.41 9.27 -5.44
N PHE A 37 -7.62 8.20 -5.65
CA PHE A 37 -6.17 8.26 -5.56
C PHE A 37 -5.52 8.51 -6.93
N HIS A 38 -4.90 9.69 -7.08
CA HIS A 38 -4.23 10.13 -8.31
C HIS A 38 -2.72 10.41 -8.10
N TYR A 39 -2.14 9.88 -7.02
CA TYR A 39 -0.82 10.30 -6.52
C TYR A 39 0.22 9.18 -6.52
N ASP A 40 0.11 8.23 -7.46
CA ASP A 40 1.04 7.09 -7.60
C ASP A 40 2.49 7.57 -7.60
N LYS A 41 2.79 8.57 -8.43
CA LYS A 41 4.15 9.09 -8.59
C LYS A 41 4.66 9.70 -7.28
N GLU A 42 3.84 10.50 -6.61
CA GLU A 42 4.19 11.17 -5.36
C GLU A 42 4.45 10.16 -4.24
N LEU A 43 3.63 9.11 -4.14
CA LEU A 43 3.83 8.04 -3.16
C LEU A 43 5.10 7.23 -3.46
N VAL A 44 5.36 6.92 -4.72
CA VAL A 44 6.60 6.27 -5.16
C VAL A 44 7.82 7.14 -4.82
N ASP A 45 7.76 8.44 -5.12
CA ASP A 45 8.85 9.39 -4.83
C ASP A 45 9.05 9.56 -3.30
N PHE A 46 7.97 9.54 -2.52
CA PHE A 46 8.01 9.52 -1.05
C PHE A 46 8.76 8.29 -0.52
N LEU A 47 8.42 7.09 -1.01
CA LEU A 47 9.09 5.84 -0.60
C LEU A 47 10.58 5.84 -0.97
N LYS A 48 10.92 6.34 -2.16
CA LYS A 48 12.30 6.51 -2.62
C LYS A 48 13.08 7.50 -1.77
N TYR A 49 12.47 8.63 -1.44
CA TYR A 49 13.09 9.64 -0.58
C TYR A 49 13.50 9.05 0.77
N TYR A 50 12.59 8.34 1.44
CA TYR A 50 12.84 7.70 2.74
C TYR A 50 13.68 6.41 2.69
N SER A 51 14.15 6.03 1.49
CA SER A 51 15.12 4.96 1.27
C SER A 51 16.49 5.45 0.81
N SER A 52 16.66 6.76 0.58
CA SER A 52 17.87 7.35 0.00
C SER A 52 18.57 8.33 0.95
N GLY A 53 19.75 8.85 0.54
CA GLY A 53 20.47 9.86 1.30
C GLY A 53 20.75 9.47 2.75
N GLU A 54 20.42 10.36 3.70
CA GLU A 54 20.58 10.07 5.13
C GLU A 54 19.67 8.94 5.63
N TYR A 55 18.57 8.65 4.93
CA TYR A 55 17.65 7.58 5.29
C TYR A 55 18.14 6.21 4.84
N SER A 56 19.04 6.11 3.87
CA SER A 56 19.54 4.81 3.37
C SER A 56 20.11 3.88 4.45
N SER A 57 20.71 4.45 5.50
CA SER A 57 21.23 3.71 6.66
C SER A 57 20.38 3.85 7.94
N ARG A 58 19.41 4.77 7.95
CA ARG A 58 18.51 5.01 9.09
C ARG A 58 17.38 3.98 9.09
N GLU A 59 16.99 3.54 10.28
CA GLU A 59 15.76 2.77 10.44
C GLU A 59 14.55 3.63 10.08
N VAL A 60 13.73 3.16 9.15
CA VAL A 60 12.49 3.84 8.77
C VAL A 60 11.35 2.83 8.82
N GLU A 61 10.34 3.18 9.60
CA GLU A 61 9.08 2.45 9.67
C GLU A 61 7.96 3.33 9.15
N ILE A 62 7.24 2.85 8.14
CA ILE A 62 6.00 3.46 7.66
C ILE A 62 4.86 2.67 8.29
N ILE A 63 3.99 3.37 9.01
CA ILE A 63 2.73 2.85 9.52
C ILE A 63 1.63 3.36 8.62
N ILE A 64 0.93 2.44 7.94
CA ILE A 64 -0.27 2.73 7.17
C ILE A 64 -1.45 2.49 8.12
N ASN A 65 -2.05 3.56 8.60
CA ASN A 65 -3.03 3.58 9.69
C ASN A 65 -4.47 3.50 9.19
N GLY A 66 -4.76 2.54 8.31
CA GLY A 66 -6.07 2.35 7.70
C GLY A 66 -6.19 2.94 6.31
N ASP A 67 -7.18 2.42 5.58
CA ASP A 67 -7.69 2.91 4.30
C ASP A 67 -6.57 3.11 3.26
N LEU A 68 -5.71 2.10 3.12
CA LEU A 68 -4.72 2.04 2.04
C LEU A 68 -5.41 1.83 0.70
N PHE A 69 -6.35 0.90 0.68
CA PHE A 69 -7.11 0.50 -0.49
C PHE A 69 -8.58 0.86 -0.28
N ASP A 70 -9.29 1.11 -1.38
CA ASP A 70 -10.73 1.37 -1.33
C ASP A 70 -11.52 0.30 -2.08
N LEU A 71 -11.78 -0.81 -1.39
CA LEU A 71 -12.56 -1.92 -1.95
C LEU A 71 -14.05 -1.60 -2.05
N LEU A 72 -14.52 -0.50 -1.45
CA LEU A 72 -15.90 -0.03 -1.55
C LEU A 72 -16.11 0.83 -2.80
N ALA A 73 -15.05 1.48 -3.29
CA ALA A 73 -15.05 2.30 -4.50
C ALA A 73 -14.67 1.54 -5.79
N VAL A 74 -14.45 0.22 -5.73
CA VAL A 74 -14.20 -0.58 -6.93
C VAL A 74 -15.49 -0.76 -7.73
N PRO A 75 -15.49 -0.50 -9.07
CA PRO A 75 -16.63 -0.79 -9.92
C PRO A 75 -17.12 -2.23 -9.82
N PHE A 76 -18.38 -2.45 -10.19
CA PHE A 76 -19.05 -3.73 -10.02
C PHE A 76 -18.23 -4.94 -10.50
N VAL A 77 -18.09 -5.94 -9.60
CA VAL A 77 -17.55 -7.27 -9.92
C VAL A 77 -18.72 -8.27 -9.94
N PRO A 78 -18.82 -9.17 -10.95
CA PRO A 78 -19.97 -10.06 -11.12
C PRO A 78 -19.91 -11.27 -10.18
N TYR A 79 -20.11 -11.02 -8.89
CA TYR A 79 -20.21 -12.05 -7.85
C TYR A 79 -21.57 -11.97 -7.17
N PHE A 80 -22.18 -13.14 -6.99
CA PHE A 80 -23.47 -13.28 -6.34
C PHE A 80 -23.39 -14.46 -5.38
N ASP A 81 -22.91 -14.19 -4.17
CA ASP A 81 -22.89 -15.17 -3.08
C ASP A 81 -24.08 -14.98 -2.15
N ASP A 82 -24.37 -16.02 -1.38
CA ASP A 82 -25.39 -16.05 -0.33
C ASP A 82 -24.93 -15.39 0.99
N GLU A 83 -23.65 -15.00 1.06
CA GLU A 83 -23.06 -14.27 2.18
C GLU A 83 -22.94 -12.77 1.91
N PHE A 84 -23.01 -11.96 2.98
CA PHE A 84 -22.93 -10.50 2.86
C PHE A 84 -21.56 -10.00 2.32
N TRP A 85 -20.47 -10.77 2.53
CA TRP A 85 -19.09 -10.40 2.19
C TRP A 85 -18.41 -11.57 1.46
N SER A 86 -18.46 -11.56 0.13
CA SER A 86 -17.82 -12.57 -0.73
C SER A 86 -16.29 -12.41 -0.75
N GLU A 87 -15.57 -13.46 -0.37
CA GLU A 87 -14.10 -13.52 -0.41
C GLU A 87 -13.60 -13.46 -1.87
N GLU A 88 -14.28 -14.15 -2.79
CA GLU A 88 -14.01 -14.14 -4.22
C GLU A 88 -14.21 -12.74 -4.82
N ALA A 89 -15.27 -12.05 -4.42
CA ALA A 89 -15.49 -10.66 -4.81
C ALA A 89 -14.38 -9.75 -4.26
N ALA A 90 -13.97 -9.93 -3.00
CA ALA A 90 -12.87 -9.15 -2.41
C ALA A 90 -11.55 -9.36 -3.16
N LEU A 91 -11.22 -10.60 -3.53
CA LEU A 91 -10.05 -10.93 -4.33
C LEU A 91 -10.11 -10.29 -5.73
N ALA A 92 -11.27 -10.32 -6.39
CA ALA A 92 -11.45 -9.68 -7.69
C ALA A 92 -11.29 -8.16 -7.60
N LYS A 93 -11.86 -7.54 -6.57
CA LYS A 93 -11.74 -6.10 -6.30
C LYS A 93 -10.29 -5.70 -6.02
N LEU A 94 -9.61 -6.40 -5.11
CA LEU A 94 -8.20 -6.13 -4.82
C LEU A 94 -7.33 -6.33 -6.07
N LYS A 95 -7.59 -7.35 -6.89
CA LYS A 95 -6.84 -7.55 -8.13
C LYS A 95 -6.96 -6.34 -9.06
N MET A 96 -8.14 -5.76 -9.22
CA MET A 96 -8.33 -4.54 -10.02
C MET A 96 -7.50 -3.39 -9.48
N ILE A 97 -7.51 -3.19 -8.16
CA ILE A 97 -6.73 -2.13 -7.50
C ILE A 97 -5.22 -2.33 -7.70
N LEU A 98 -4.70 -3.54 -7.45
CA LEU A 98 -3.27 -3.83 -7.60
C LEU A 98 -2.80 -3.70 -9.05
N ASP A 99 -3.63 -4.07 -10.02
CA ASP A 99 -3.30 -3.95 -11.44
C ASP A 99 -3.42 -2.49 -11.95
N ALA A 100 -4.19 -1.64 -11.26
CA ALA A 100 -4.30 -0.21 -11.54
C ALA A 100 -3.11 0.60 -11.00
N HIS A 101 -2.52 0.18 -9.87
CA HIS A 101 -1.42 0.89 -9.19
C HIS A 101 -0.10 0.07 -9.12
N PRO A 102 0.37 -0.55 -10.22
CA PRO A 102 1.50 -1.49 -10.17
C PRO A 102 2.79 -0.83 -9.68
N GLU A 103 3.00 0.44 -10.02
CA GLU A 103 4.18 1.23 -9.64
C GLU A 103 4.28 1.40 -8.11
N VAL A 104 3.14 1.66 -7.45
CA VAL A 104 3.06 1.81 -5.99
C VAL A 104 3.34 0.48 -5.30
N ILE A 105 2.71 -0.60 -5.78
CA ILE A 105 2.90 -1.94 -5.22
C ILE A 105 4.35 -2.39 -5.35
N GLN A 106 4.96 -2.15 -6.51
CA GLN A 106 6.39 -2.38 -6.71
C GLN A 106 7.23 -1.54 -5.75
N ALA A 107 6.93 -0.25 -5.59
CA ALA A 107 7.68 0.64 -4.70
C ALA A 107 7.58 0.24 -3.23
N PHE A 108 6.45 -0.32 -2.77
CA PHE A 108 6.38 -0.91 -1.43
C PHE A 108 7.35 -2.08 -1.27
N GLY A 109 7.39 -2.99 -2.26
CA GLY A 109 8.34 -4.10 -2.30
C GLY A 109 9.80 -3.63 -2.31
N GLU A 110 10.12 -2.64 -3.14
CA GLU A 110 11.45 -2.03 -3.19
C GLU A 110 11.83 -1.39 -1.86
N PHE A 111 10.92 -0.63 -1.25
CA PHE A 111 11.12 0.01 0.05
C PHE A 111 11.49 -1.03 1.11
N VAL A 112 10.67 -2.08 1.29
CA VAL A 112 10.94 -3.10 2.31
C VAL A 112 12.15 -3.98 1.98
N SER A 113 12.57 -4.05 0.71
CA SER A 113 13.79 -4.78 0.33
C SER A 113 15.06 -4.14 0.90
N HIS A 114 15.08 -2.82 1.08
CA HIS A 114 16.21 -2.11 1.70
C HIS A 114 16.36 -2.48 3.18
N LYS A 115 17.60 -2.54 3.67
CA LYS A 115 17.87 -2.81 5.09
C LYS A 115 17.25 -1.73 5.98
N ASN A 116 16.80 -2.14 7.16
CA ASN A 116 16.20 -1.26 8.18
C ASN A 116 14.93 -0.51 7.70
N LYS A 117 14.23 -1.04 6.68
CA LYS A 117 12.93 -0.55 6.23
C LYS A 117 11.84 -1.52 6.62
N LYS A 118 10.71 -0.97 7.05
CA LYS A 118 9.54 -1.73 7.47
C LYS A 118 8.27 -0.97 7.12
N ILE A 119 7.26 -1.69 6.69
CA ILE A 119 5.88 -1.23 6.58
C ILE A 119 5.04 -2.02 7.58
N THR A 120 4.21 -1.30 8.33
CA THR A 120 3.18 -1.87 9.20
C THR A 120 1.84 -1.38 8.67
N TYR A 121 0.97 -2.27 8.26
CA TYR A 121 -0.33 -2.00 7.68
C TYR A 121 -1.45 -2.38 8.65
N ILE A 122 -2.23 -1.38 9.04
CA ILE A 122 -3.41 -1.50 9.90
C ILE A 122 -4.62 -1.40 9.00
N ILE A 123 -5.54 -2.36 9.13
CA ILE A 123 -6.80 -2.39 8.37
C ILE A 123 -7.71 -1.26 8.86
N GLY A 124 -8.28 -0.50 7.92
CA GLY A 124 -9.30 0.51 8.11
C GLY A 124 -10.69 0.00 7.72
N ASN A 125 -11.61 0.93 7.44
CA ASN A 125 -13.00 0.57 7.09
C ASN A 125 -13.25 0.49 5.58
N HIS A 126 -12.39 1.05 4.73
CA HIS A 126 -12.49 0.93 3.26
C HIS A 126 -11.78 -0.31 2.71
N ASP A 127 -10.90 -0.90 3.50
CA ASP A 127 -10.16 -2.13 3.20
C ASP A 127 -10.46 -3.25 4.23
N GLY A 128 -11.65 -3.21 4.83
CA GLY A 128 -12.08 -4.18 5.85
C GLY A 128 -12.03 -5.64 5.38
N GLU A 129 -12.17 -5.90 4.08
CA GLU A 129 -12.06 -7.25 3.52
C GLU A 129 -10.64 -7.84 3.62
N PHE A 130 -9.62 -7.05 3.97
CA PHE A 130 -8.32 -7.59 4.39
C PHE A 130 -8.42 -8.45 5.67
N ILE A 131 -9.58 -8.57 6.32
CA ILE A 131 -9.82 -9.61 7.31
C ILE A 131 -9.63 -11.03 6.72
N PHE A 132 -9.87 -11.24 5.43
CA PHE A 132 -9.64 -12.52 4.76
C PHE A 132 -8.15 -12.78 4.54
N GLU A 133 -7.68 -13.97 4.90
CA GLU A 133 -6.27 -14.35 4.74
C GLU A 133 -5.85 -14.40 3.27
N SER A 134 -6.75 -14.79 2.37
CA SER A 134 -6.46 -14.84 0.93
C SER A 134 -6.23 -13.45 0.33
N VAL A 135 -6.97 -12.44 0.80
CA VAL A 135 -6.84 -11.04 0.37
C VAL A 135 -5.48 -10.49 0.81
N ARG A 136 -5.10 -10.71 2.08
CA ARG A 136 -3.74 -10.38 2.56
C ARG A 136 -2.69 -11.12 1.74
N LYS A 137 -2.89 -12.41 1.48
CA LYS A 137 -1.96 -13.23 0.70
C LYS A 137 -1.76 -12.69 -0.72
N MET A 138 -2.83 -12.23 -1.39
CA MET A 138 -2.75 -11.65 -2.73
C MET A 138 -1.82 -10.42 -2.76
N LEU A 139 -1.93 -9.52 -1.77
CA LEU A 139 -1.00 -8.39 -1.64
C LEU A 139 0.43 -8.88 -1.37
N MET A 140 0.59 -9.76 -0.39
CA MET A 140 1.91 -10.27 0.02
C MET A 140 2.61 -11.07 -1.08
N ASP A 141 1.86 -11.66 -2.01
CA ASP A 141 2.41 -12.33 -3.19
C ASP A 141 3.05 -11.37 -4.19
N ARG A 142 2.79 -10.06 -4.08
CA ARG A 142 3.49 -9.02 -4.84
C ARG A 142 4.81 -8.60 -4.19
N ILE A 143 5.09 -9.04 -2.97
CA ILE A 143 6.31 -8.73 -2.22
C ILE A 143 7.26 -9.96 -2.25
N PRO A 144 8.58 -9.78 -2.50
CA PRO A 144 9.54 -10.87 -2.47
C PRO A 144 9.49 -11.63 -1.15
N GLU A 145 9.48 -12.97 -1.19
CA GLU A 145 9.28 -13.83 -0.03
C GLU A 145 10.22 -13.50 1.15
N LYS A 146 11.50 -13.25 0.85
CA LYS A 146 12.54 -12.86 1.83
C LYS A 146 12.28 -11.53 2.55
N ASP A 147 11.41 -10.68 2.00
CA ASP A 147 11.15 -9.33 2.50
C ASP A 147 9.75 -9.21 3.15
N ARG A 148 8.90 -10.25 3.05
CA ARG A 148 7.52 -10.25 3.56
C ARG A 148 7.43 -10.03 5.06
N GLU A 149 8.40 -10.48 5.85
CA GLU A 149 8.43 -10.24 7.30
C GLU A 149 8.56 -8.75 7.68
N ARG A 150 8.90 -7.90 6.70
CA ARG A 150 9.06 -6.45 6.86
C ARG A 150 7.86 -5.65 6.32
N PHE A 151 6.86 -6.33 5.77
CA PHE A 151 5.55 -5.77 5.43
C PHE A 151 4.51 -6.56 6.22
N ILE A 152 4.11 -6.02 7.37
CA ILE A 152 3.25 -6.73 8.34
C ILE A 152 1.89 -6.07 8.49
#